data_AF-A0A5R9E0F6-F1
#
_entry.id   AF-A0A5R9E0F6-F1
#
_cell.length_a   1.000
_cell.length_b   1.000
_cell.length_c   1.000
_cell.angle_alpha   90.00
_cell.angle_beta   90.00
_cell.angle_gamma   90.00
#
_symmetry.space_group_name_H-M   'P 1'
#
loop_
_entity.id
_entity.type
_entity.pdbx_description
1 polymer ?
#
loop_
_entity_poly.entity_id
_entity_poly.type
_entity_poly.pdbx_seq_one_letter_code
_entity_poly.pdbx_strand_id
1 'polypeptide(L)'
;MQKLNYSSLNGQHIIDTRSQHSFQAGHIVGALNLNLANFKKYAINYFPTNEPMVFVTDDKSSQHLDDLQLSAKELGFTELSGYILFEEIPNSELRQSDTISAKDFLDLEGDYTLLDVRNPSEITRIAPKNNLKSIPFEDLPTSHQSLNNSKHIYTLCGSGNRGTAAASYLETLGFQPIIIEGGMKAIQDEDKYKATGK
;
A
#
# COMPACT_ATOMS: atom_id res chain seq x y z
N MET A 1 -16.61 6.20 15.56
CA MET A 1 -15.30 6.68 16.08
C MET A 1 -15.31 8.20 16.23
N GLN A 2 -14.46 8.78 17.08
CA GLN A 2 -14.34 10.25 17.20
C GLN A 2 -13.41 10.84 16.12
N LYS A 3 -13.66 12.08 15.69
CA LYS A 3 -12.75 12.84 14.82
C LYS A 3 -11.61 13.43 15.66
N LEU A 4 -10.38 13.38 15.14
CA LEU A 4 -9.18 13.93 15.74
C LEU A 4 -8.58 15.02 14.85
N ASN A 5 -7.76 15.89 15.44
CA ASN A 5 -6.93 16.83 14.69
C ASN A 5 -5.60 16.16 14.36
N TYR A 6 -5.00 16.47 13.19
CA TYR A 6 -3.68 15.94 12.84
C TYR A 6 -2.63 16.23 13.93
N SER A 7 -2.66 17.42 14.53
CA SER A 7 -1.73 17.82 15.59
C SER A 7 -1.85 17.02 16.90
N SER A 8 -2.87 16.17 17.06
CA SER A 8 -2.99 15.29 18.23
C SER A 8 -2.32 13.93 18.04
N LEU A 9 -1.76 13.64 16.86
CA LEU A 9 -0.99 12.42 16.64
C LEU A 9 0.24 12.37 17.54
N ASN A 10 0.41 11.25 18.25
CA ASN A 10 1.47 11.03 19.21
C ASN A 10 1.83 9.53 19.37
N GLY A 11 2.13 8.87 18.25
CA GLY A 11 2.61 7.48 18.25
C GLY A 11 1.57 6.42 17.89
N GLN A 12 0.41 6.82 17.36
CA GLN A 12 -0.56 5.89 16.78
C GLN A 12 -0.01 5.28 15.48
N HIS A 13 -0.40 4.02 15.22
CA HIS A 13 -0.37 3.47 13.86
C HIS A 13 -1.36 4.22 12.98
N ILE A 14 -0.90 4.72 11.84
CA ILE A 14 -1.72 5.50 10.91
C ILE A 14 -2.16 4.59 9.77
N ILE A 15 -3.47 4.39 9.63
CA ILE A 15 -4.06 3.60 8.54
C ILE A 15 -4.80 4.55 7.62
N ASP A 16 -4.31 4.73 6.40
CA ASP A 16 -5.01 5.52 5.39
C ASP A 16 -5.96 4.62 4.59
N THR A 17 -7.25 4.91 4.70
CA THR A 17 -8.33 4.10 4.13
C THR A 17 -8.80 4.57 2.76
N ARG A 18 -8.23 5.68 2.26
CA ARG A 18 -8.57 6.22 0.96
C ARG A 18 -8.08 5.30 -0.16
N SER A 19 -8.48 5.63 -1.39
CA SER A 19 -8.05 4.91 -2.58
C SER A 19 -6.52 4.94 -2.75
N GLN A 20 -5.96 3.94 -3.42
CA GLN A 20 -4.54 3.90 -3.76
C GLN A 20 -4.06 5.18 -4.47
N HIS A 21 -4.90 5.76 -5.35
CA HIS A 21 -4.55 6.95 -6.12
C HIS A 21 -4.55 8.20 -5.24
N SER A 22 -5.52 8.32 -4.33
CA SER A 22 -5.56 9.41 -3.35
C SER A 22 -4.33 9.36 -2.44
N PHE A 23 -3.93 8.15 -2.01
CA PHE A 23 -2.75 7.94 -1.17
C PHE A 23 -1.46 8.30 -1.91
N GLN A 24 -1.27 7.78 -3.13
CA GLN A 24 -0.10 8.06 -3.98
C GLN A 24 0.07 9.57 -4.23
N ALA A 25 -1.02 10.30 -4.43
CA ALA A 25 -1.00 11.74 -4.68
C ALA A 25 -0.68 12.59 -3.44
N GLY A 26 -0.73 12.02 -2.24
CA GLY A 26 -0.43 12.70 -0.98
C GLY A 26 -0.86 11.89 0.24
N HIS A 27 0.08 11.55 1.13
CA HIS A 27 -0.18 10.83 2.38
C HIS A 27 0.78 11.24 3.49
N ILE A 28 0.44 10.88 4.74
CA ILE A 28 1.34 11.05 5.89
C ILE A 28 2.42 9.98 5.83
N VAL A 29 3.70 10.37 5.95
CA VAL A 29 4.83 9.42 6.03
C VAL A 29 4.63 8.47 7.22
N GLY A 30 4.79 7.17 6.99
CA GLY A 30 4.55 6.15 8.00
C GLY A 30 3.11 5.62 8.04
N ALA A 31 2.19 6.21 7.27
CA ALA A 31 0.85 5.64 7.10
C ALA A 31 0.89 4.40 6.21
N LEU A 32 0.08 3.39 6.54
CA LEU A 32 -0.15 2.21 5.69
C LEU A 32 -1.46 2.37 4.93
N ASN A 33 -1.44 2.24 3.60
CA ASN A 33 -2.65 2.32 2.80
C ASN A 33 -3.45 1.01 2.84
N LEU A 34 -4.54 0.97 3.62
CA LEU A 34 -5.46 -0.15 3.68
C LEU A 34 -6.90 0.36 3.56
N ASN A 35 -7.45 0.31 2.35
CA ASN A 35 -8.90 0.46 2.17
C ASN A 35 -9.67 -0.59 3.00
N LEU A 36 -10.97 -0.43 3.19
CA LEU A 36 -11.78 -1.31 4.06
C LEU A 36 -11.58 -2.81 3.76
N ALA A 37 -11.54 -3.20 2.48
CA ALA A 37 -11.37 -4.60 2.09
C ALA A 37 -9.98 -5.14 2.45
N ASN A 38 -8.92 -4.34 2.21
CA ASN A 38 -7.56 -4.71 2.57
C ASN A 38 -7.34 -4.68 4.09
N PHE A 39 -7.95 -3.72 4.80
CA PHE A 39 -7.87 -3.64 6.25
C PHE A 39 -8.41 -4.93 6.90
N LYS A 40 -9.63 -5.34 6.51
CA LYS A 40 -10.26 -6.59 6.96
C LYS A 40 -9.37 -7.81 6.79
N LYS A 41 -8.59 -7.85 5.71
CA LYS A 41 -7.80 -9.01 5.33
C LYS A 41 -6.38 -9.01 5.91
N TYR A 42 -5.76 -7.84 6.04
CA TYR A 42 -4.32 -7.74 6.22
C TYR A 42 -3.88 -6.98 7.47
N ALA A 43 -4.75 -6.19 8.12
CA ALA A 43 -4.31 -5.33 9.24
C ALA A 43 -3.59 -6.10 10.35
N ILE A 44 -4.03 -7.33 10.65
CA ILE A 44 -3.45 -8.19 11.70
C ILE A 44 -2.01 -8.62 11.41
N ASN A 45 -1.61 -8.64 10.13
CA ASN A 45 -0.24 -8.99 9.74
C ASN A 45 0.74 -7.83 10.03
N TYR A 46 0.24 -6.60 10.06
CA TYR A 46 1.05 -5.39 10.09
C TYR A 46 1.06 -4.70 11.46
N PHE A 47 0.01 -4.86 12.26
CA PHE A 47 -0.18 -4.11 13.50
C PHE A 47 -0.53 -5.00 14.68
N PRO A 48 0.09 -4.78 15.85
CA PRO A 48 -0.37 -5.34 17.12
C PRO A 48 -1.79 -4.86 17.45
N THR A 49 -2.60 -5.74 18.04
CA THR A 49 -4.02 -5.43 18.29
C THR A 49 -4.28 -4.55 19.52
N ASN A 50 -3.30 -4.46 20.40
CA ASN A 50 -3.34 -3.72 21.66
C ASN A 50 -2.61 -2.37 21.60
N GLU A 51 -2.24 -1.92 20.40
CA GLU A 51 -1.53 -0.65 20.19
C GLU A 51 -2.45 0.39 19.54
N PRO A 52 -2.29 1.67 19.89
CA PRO A 52 -3.20 2.72 19.46
C PRO A 52 -3.12 2.93 17.95
N MET A 53 -4.27 3.02 17.31
CA MET A 53 -4.38 3.27 15.87
C MET A 53 -5.36 4.39 15.55
N VAL A 54 -5.11 5.04 14.43
CA VAL A 54 -5.92 6.13 13.89
C VAL A 54 -6.13 5.92 12.41
N PHE A 55 -7.34 6.25 11.94
CA PHE A 55 -7.68 6.14 10.53
C PHE A 55 -7.61 7.51 9.84
N VAL A 56 -6.98 7.56 8.67
CA VAL A 56 -7.10 8.68 7.75
C VAL A 56 -8.15 8.33 6.71
N THR A 57 -9.07 9.25 6.46
CA THR A 57 -10.19 9.06 5.54
C THR A 57 -10.47 10.36 4.80
N ASP A 58 -11.19 10.29 3.69
CA ASP A 58 -11.74 11.45 2.98
C ASP A 58 -13.28 11.42 3.04
N ASP A 59 -13.94 12.45 2.55
CA ASP A 59 -15.42 12.50 2.54
C ASP A 59 -16.04 11.27 1.87
N LYS A 60 -15.40 10.73 0.83
CA LYS A 60 -15.88 9.54 0.10
C LYS A 60 -15.78 8.27 0.94
N SER A 61 -14.69 8.12 1.68
CA SER A 61 -14.38 6.91 2.46
C SER A 61 -14.94 6.98 3.88
N SER A 62 -15.31 8.18 4.36
CA SER A 62 -15.89 8.42 5.69
C SER A 62 -17.20 7.65 5.94
N GLN A 63 -17.94 7.34 4.87
CA GLN A 63 -19.17 6.54 4.94
C GLN A 63 -18.93 5.11 5.46
N HIS A 64 -17.69 4.63 5.38
CA HIS A 64 -17.30 3.29 5.81
C HIS A 64 -16.70 3.26 7.22
N LEU A 65 -16.70 4.36 7.97
CA LEU A 65 -16.08 4.42 9.30
C LEU A 65 -16.73 3.45 10.29
N ASP A 66 -18.05 3.25 10.23
CA ASP A 66 -18.74 2.30 11.12
C ASP A 66 -18.37 0.85 10.78
N ASP A 67 -18.34 0.51 9.49
CA ASP A 67 -17.88 -0.81 9.02
C ASP A 67 -16.42 -1.06 9.39
N LEU A 68 -15.58 -0.04 9.27
CA LEU A 68 -14.17 -0.11 9.63
C LEU A 68 -13.99 -0.31 11.13
N GLN A 69 -14.75 0.43 11.96
CA GLN A 69 -14.73 0.28 13.41
C GLN A 69 -15.19 -1.13 13.82
N LEU A 70 -16.27 -1.64 13.20
CA LEU A 70 -16.75 -2.98 13.43
C LEU A 70 -15.68 -4.02 13.04
N SER A 71 -15.10 -3.89 11.85
CA SER A 71 -14.05 -4.79 11.36
C SER A 71 -12.83 -4.79 12.27
N ALA A 72 -12.42 -3.62 12.77
CA ALA A 72 -11.29 -3.50 13.67
C ALA A 72 -11.55 -4.25 14.99
N LYS A 73 -12.77 -4.12 15.55
CA LYS A 73 -13.17 -4.88 16.74
C LYS A 73 -13.22 -6.39 16.48
N GLU A 74 -13.75 -6.82 15.34
CA GLU A 74 -13.81 -8.25 14.95
C GLU A 74 -12.42 -8.86 14.79
N LEU A 75 -11.45 -8.10 14.30
CA LEU A 75 -10.04 -8.48 14.22
C LEU A 75 -9.31 -8.41 15.59
N GLY A 76 -9.97 -7.91 16.63
CA GLY A 76 -9.44 -7.83 17.98
C GLY A 76 -8.66 -6.55 18.31
N PHE A 77 -8.68 -5.52 17.45
CA PHE A 77 -8.06 -4.23 17.75
C PHE A 77 -8.82 -3.50 18.86
N THR A 78 -8.14 -3.18 19.95
CA THR A 78 -8.75 -2.60 21.16
C THR A 78 -8.56 -1.09 21.28
N GLU A 79 -7.48 -0.54 20.72
CA GLU A 79 -7.07 0.86 20.93
C GLU A 79 -7.36 1.74 19.70
N LEU A 80 -8.65 1.91 19.37
CA LEU A 80 -9.09 2.77 18.26
C LEU A 80 -9.17 4.24 18.69
N SER A 81 -8.14 5.03 18.39
CA SER A 81 -8.03 6.43 18.83
C SER A 81 -9.08 7.34 18.18
N GLY A 82 -9.40 7.09 16.90
CA GLY A 82 -10.34 7.90 16.13
C GLY A 82 -10.02 7.91 14.63
N TYR A 83 -10.48 8.96 13.96
CA TYR A 83 -10.16 9.22 12.56
C TYR A 83 -9.79 10.69 12.32
N ILE A 84 -9.04 10.94 11.25
CA ILE A 84 -8.65 12.27 10.76
C ILE A 84 -9.17 12.40 9.33
N LEU A 85 -9.76 13.56 8.99
CA LEU A 85 -10.10 13.90 7.61
C LEU A 85 -8.85 14.36 6.86
N PHE A 86 -8.61 13.79 5.69
CA PHE A 86 -7.40 14.07 4.91
C PHE A 86 -7.26 15.56 4.57
N GLU A 87 -8.37 16.23 4.27
CA GLU A 87 -8.44 17.64 3.94
C GLU A 87 -8.00 18.56 5.11
N GLU A 88 -7.96 18.03 6.33
CA GLU A 88 -7.53 18.75 7.54
C GLU A 88 -6.03 18.54 7.85
N ILE A 89 -5.32 17.75 7.05
CA ILE A 89 -3.87 17.52 7.20
C ILE A 89 -3.10 18.64 6.50
N PRO A 90 -2.12 19.29 7.15
CA PRO A 90 -1.32 20.32 6.52
C PRO A 90 -0.53 19.77 5.32
N ASN A 91 -0.54 20.49 4.19
CA ASN A 91 0.19 20.07 2.98
C ASN A 91 1.70 19.85 3.21
N SER A 92 2.30 20.51 4.21
CA SER A 92 3.71 20.32 4.59
C SER A 92 4.02 18.94 5.14
N GLU A 93 3.01 18.21 5.62
CA GLU A 93 3.12 16.88 6.22
C GLU A 93 2.83 15.76 5.22
N LEU A 94 2.49 16.13 3.98
CA LEU A 94 2.13 15.19 2.93
C LEU A 94 3.32 14.87 2.03
N ARG A 95 3.42 13.59 1.67
CA ARG A 95 4.38 13.06 0.71
C ARG A 95 3.65 12.40 -0.46
N GLN A 96 4.22 12.52 -1.65
CA GLN A 96 3.79 11.78 -2.83
C GLN A 96 4.59 10.48 -2.94
N SER A 97 3.93 9.40 -3.34
CA SER A 97 4.60 8.14 -3.64
C SER A 97 5.31 8.21 -4.99
N ASP A 98 6.47 7.58 -5.10
CA ASP A 98 7.10 7.36 -6.39
C ASP A 98 6.34 6.29 -7.18
N THR A 99 6.03 6.59 -8.44
CA THR A 99 5.32 5.67 -9.35
C THR A 99 6.07 5.52 -10.67
N ILE A 100 5.79 4.42 -11.37
CA ILE A 100 6.25 4.18 -12.74
C ILE A 100 5.12 3.57 -13.56
N SER A 101 5.01 3.98 -14.82
CA SER A 101 4.06 3.37 -15.75
C SER A 101 4.46 1.91 -16.04
N ALA A 102 3.50 1.06 -16.36
CA ALA A 102 3.79 -0.33 -16.73
C ALA A 102 4.70 -0.40 -17.97
N LYS A 103 4.51 0.50 -18.93
CA LYS A 103 5.34 0.61 -20.13
C LYS A 103 6.79 0.92 -19.78
N ASP A 104 7.03 1.99 -19.01
CA ASP A 104 8.39 2.42 -18.68
C ASP A 104 9.08 1.40 -17.77
N PHE A 105 8.32 0.71 -16.91
CA PHE A 105 8.85 -0.43 -16.15
C PHE A 105 9.30 -1.60 -17.03
N LEU A 106 8.55 -1.92 -18.09
CA LEU A 106 8.92 -2.99 -19.03
C LEU A 106 10.14 -2.65 -19.88
N ASP A 107 10.41 -1.36 -20.09
CA ASP A 107 11.58 -0.87 -20.82
C ASP A 107 12.76 -0.57 -19.87
N LEU A 108 12.61 -0.81 -18.56
CA LEU A 108 13.63 -0.54 -17.55
C LEU A 108 14.79 -1.55 -17.63
N GLU A 109 16.00 -1.01 -17.69
CA GLU A 109 17.24 -1.78 -17.58
C GLU A 109 17.99 -1.47 -16.28
N GLY A 110 18.89 -2.37 -15.88
CA GLY A 110 19.76 -2.17 -14.72
C GLY A 110 19.39 -3.04 -13.53
N ASP A 111 19.89 -2.62 -12.36
CA ASP A 111 19.81 -3.40 -11.13
C ASP A 111 18.72 -2.86 -10.20
N TYR A 112 17.67 -3.65 -10.01
CA TYR A 112 16.50 -3.31 -9.20
C TYR A 112 15.94 -4.59 -8.56
N THR A 113 14.91 -4.45 -7.73
CA THR A 113 14.08 -5.59 -7.29
C THR A 113 12.67 -5.41 -7.79
N LEU A 114 12.11 -6.39 -8.49
CA LEU A 114 10.68 -6.47 -8.74
C LEU A 114 10.05 -7.29 -7.61
N LEU A 115 9.23 -6.66 -6.77
CA LEU A 115 8.53 -7.31 -5.68
C LEU A 115 7.06 -7.57 -6.04
N ASP A 116 6.73 -8.83 -6.31
CA ASP A 116 5.35 -9.27 -6.51
C ASP A 116 4.73 -9.68 -5.16
N VAL A 117 3.70 -8.93 -4.75
CA VAL A 117 2.99 -9.11 -3.48
C VAL A 117 1.63 -9.80 -3.62
N ARG A 118 1.36 -10.40 -4.78
CA ARG A 118 0.16 -11.24 -4.97
C ARG A 118 0.26 -12.51 -4.14
N ASN A 119 -0.88 -13.02 -3.71
CA ASN A 119 -0.91 -14.35 -3.12
C ASN A 119 -0.66 -15.38 -4.24
N PRO A 120 0.14 -16.44 -4.03
CA PRO A 120 0.48 -17.41 -5.07
C PRO A 120 -0.75 -18.08 -5.69
N SER A 121 -1.82 -18.26 -4.90
CA SER A 121 -3.09 -18.84 -5.37
C SER A 121 -3.84 -17.96 -6.38
N GLU A 122 -3.53 -16.67 -6.45
CA GLU A 122 -4.15 -15.71 -7.37
C GLU A 122 -3.33 -15.50 -8.65
N ILE A 123 -2.14 -16.12 -8.76
CA ILE A 123 -1.23 -15.95 -9.89
C ILE A 123 -1.74 -16.76 -11.08
N THR A 124 -2.53 -16.11 -11.92
CA THR A 124 -2.98 -16.65 -13.22
C THR A 124 -1.99 -16.32 -14.36
N ARG A 125 -1.12 -15.34 -14.13
CA ARG A 125 -0.10 -14.83 -15.07
C ARG A 125 1.19 -14.52 -14.33
N ILE A 126 2.30 -14.96 -14.92
CA ILE A 126 3.65 -14.83 -14.38
C ILE A 126 4.08 -13.36 -14.53
N ALA A 127 4.64 -12.79 -13.48
CA ALA A 127 5.29 -11.48 -13.54
C ALA A 127 6.56 -11.53 -14.41
N PRO A 128 7.09 -10.38 -14.87
CA PRO A 128 8.42 -10.33 -15.46
C PRO A 128 9.43 -11.06 -14.56
N LYS A 129 10.22 -11.98 -15.13
CA LYS A 129 11.09 -12.87 -14.33
C LYS A 129 12.36 -12.17 -13.83
N ASN A 130 12.80 -11.13 -14.52
CA ASN A 130 14.03 -10.42 -14.18
C ASN A 130 13.88 -9.76 -12.82
N ASN A 131 14.85 -10.03 -11.94
CA ASN A 131 14.92 -9.45 -10.60
C ASN A 131 13.68 -9.69 -9.70
N LEU A 132 12.91 -10.74 -9.99
CA LEU A 132 11.66 -11.05 -9.31
C LEU A 132 11.88 -11.63 -7.90
N LYS A 133 11.23 -11.02 -6.92
CA LYS A 133 10.98 -11.54 -5.57
C LYS A 133 9.48 -11.65 -5.36
N SER A 134 9.02 -12.83 -4.97
CA SER A 134 7.61 -13.10 -4.70
C SER A 134 7.44 -13.21 -3.18
N ILE A 135 6.83 -12.20 -2.57
CA ILE A 135 6.54 -12.18 -1.12
C ILE A 135 5.09 -11.71 -0.98
N PRO A 136 4.14 -12.61 -0.65
CA PRO A 136 2.75 -12.25 -0.48
C PRO A 136 2.60 -11.10 0.52
N PHE A 137 1.64 -10.20 0.28
CA PHE A 137 1.48 -9.00 1.10
C PHE A 137 1.33 -9.33 2.59
N GLU A 138 0.63 -10.41 2.95
CA GLU A 138 0.48 -10.91 4.31
C GLU A 138 1.80 -11.35 4.99
N ASP A 139 2.81 -11.74 4.20
CA ASP A 139 4.10 -12.28 4.67
C ASP A 139 5.22 -11.24 4.65
N LEU A 140 4.98 -10.07 4.02
CA LEU A 140 5.98 -9.02 3.88
C LEU A 140 6.55 -8.53 5.22
N PRO A 141 5.76 -8.37 6.31
CA PRO A 141 6.30 -7.96 7.60
C PRO A 141 7.36 -8.89 8.17
N THR A 142 7.29 -10.19 7.87
CA THR A 142 8.23 -11.21 8.38
C THR A 142 9.30 -11.63 7.38
N SER A 143 9.18 -11.24 6.11
CA SER A 143 10.04 -11.72 5.01
C SER A 143 10.83 -10.62 4.29
N HIS A 144 10.61 -9.34 4.63
CA HIS A 144 11.25 -8.20 3.99
C HIS A 144 12.78 -8.19 4.12
N GLN A 145 13.37 -8.90 5.09
CA GLN A 145 14.81 -8.96 5.30
C GLN A 145 15.58 -9.60 4.13
N SER A 146 14.87 -10.31 3.25
CA SER A 146 15.42 -10.86 2.00
C SER A 146 15.59 -9.83 0.88
N LEU A 147 15.05 -8.62 1.06
CA LEU A 147 15.11 -7.52 0.11
C LEU A 147 16.39 -6.71 0.29
N ASN A 148 16.95 -6.21 -0.82
CA ASN A 148 18.13 -5.36 -0.79
C ASN A 148 17.72 -3.89 -0.66
N ASN A 149 18.09 -3.22 0.44
CA ASN A 149 17.71 -1.82 0.66
C ASN A 149 18.48 -0.80 -0.18
N SER A 150 19.60 -1.21 -0.81
CA SER A 150 20.44 -0.32 -1.63
C SER A 150 19.95 -0.24 -3.09
N LYS A 151 18.82 -0.87 -3.41
CA LYS A 151 18.22 -0.89 -4.75
C LYS A 151 16.78 -0.36 -4.69
N HIS A 152 16.33 0.23 -5.78
CA HIS A 152 14.90 0.52 -5.95
C HIS A 152 14.09 -0.77 -5.95
N ILE A 153 12.94 -0.74 -5.26
CA ILE A 153 12.00 -1.86 -5.18
C ILE A 153 10.73 -1.50 -5.93
N TYR A 154 10.51 -2.11 -7.08
CA TYR A 154 9.30 -1.95 -7.86
C TYR A 154 8.22 -2.88 -7.35
N THR A 155 7.17 -2.33 -6.75
CA THR A 155 6.09 -3.11 -6.15
C THR A 155 5.01 -3.43 -7.18
N LEU A 156 4.59 -4.70 -7.19
CA LEU A 156 3.67 -5.25 -8.16
C LEU A 156 2.56 -6.02 -7.43
N CYS A 157 1.31 -5.76 -7.80
CA CYS A 157 0.20 -6.62 -7.42
C CYS A 157 -0.78 -6.81 -8.60
N GLY A 158 -1.98 -7.34 -8.35
CA GLY A 158 -2.98 -7.55 -9.41
C GLY A 158 -3.42 -6.25 -10.11
N SER A 159 -3.75 -5.21 -9.33
CA SER A 159 -4.39 -3.97 -9.83
C SER A 159 -3.83 -2.67 -9.23
N GLY A 160 -2.75 -2.74 -8.44
CA GLY A 160 -2.12 -1.60 -7.75
C GLY A 160 -2.35 -1.50 -6.24
N ASN A 161 -3.48 -2.01 -5.71
CA ASN A 161 -3.89 -1.68 -4.33
C ASN A 161 -2.89 -2.20 -3.29
N ARG A 162 -2.60 -3.52 -3.34
CA ARG A 162 -1.58 -4.13 -2.48
C ARG A 162 -0.15 -3.66 -2.78
N GLY A 163 0.13 -3.21 -4.01
CA GLY A 163 1.44 -2.67 -4.36
C GLY A 163 1.69 -1.35 -3.64
N THR A 164 0.69 -0.48 -3.62
CA THR A 164 0.71 0.78 -2.85
C THR A 164 0.86 0.53 -1.36
N ALA A 165 0.07 -0.41 -0.81
CA ALA A 165 0.19 -0.78 0.59
C ALA A 165 1.59 -1.32 0.94
N ALA A 166 2.13 -2.23 0.10
CA ALA A 166 3.48 -2.76 0.27
C ALA A 166 4.55 -1.67 0.18
N ALA A 167 4.43 -0.74 -0.78
CA ALA A 167 5.33 0.40 -0.90
C ALA A 167 5.29 1.27 0.36
N SER A 168 4.11 1.62 0.85
CA SER A 168 3.99 2.43 2.07
C SER A 168 4.61 1.75 3.30
N TYR A 169 4.46 0.41 3.43
CA TYR A 169 5.14 -0.34 4.49
C TYR A 169 6.67 -0.33 4.33
N LEU A 170 7.17 -0.59 3.12
CA LEU A 170 8.60 -0.63 2.84
C LEU A 170 9.29 0.72 3.07
N GLU A 171 8.60 1.82 2.77
CA GLU A 171 9.10 3.17 3.07
C GLU A 171 9.37 3.35 4.57
N THR A 172 8.51 2.82 5.45
CA THR A 172 8.72 2.89 6.92
C THR A 172 9.97 2.18 7.39
N LEU A 173 10.45 1.20 6.62
CA LEU A 173 11.66 0.43 6.89
C LEU A 173 12.91 1.04 6.21
N GLY A 174 12.76 2.20 5.54
CA GLY A 174 13.85 2.91 4.88
C GLY A 174 14.21 2.37 3.49
N PHE A 175 13.36 1.53 2.89
CA PHE A 175 13.51 1.18 1.47
C PHE A 175 13.06 2.34 0.56
N GLN A 176 13.39 2.23 -0.73
CA GLN A 176 12.99 3.17 -1.77
C GLN A 176 12.03 2.50 -2.76
N PRO A 177 10.76 2.26 -2.35
CA PRO A 177 9.80 1.57 -3.20
C PRO A 177 9.25 2.50 -4.29
N ILE A 178 9.06 1.96 -5.48
CA ILE A 178 8.39 2.61 -6.61
C ILE A 178 7.19 1.75 -6.98
N ILE A 179 6.02 2.35 -7.15
CA ILE A 179 4.78 1.62 -7.42
C ILE A 179 4.59 1.46 -8.93
N ILE A 180 4.39 0.22 -9.40
CA ILE A 180 4.00 -0.02 -10.80
C ILE A 180 2.51 0.28 -10.97
N GLU A 181 2.21 1.31 -11.74
CA GLU A 181 0.83 1.77 -11.97
C GLU A 181 -0.01 0.70 -12.67
N GLY A 182 -1.22 0.48 -12.17
CA GLY A 182 -2.16 -0.53 -12.67
C GLY A 182 -1.73 -1.99 -12.43
N GLY A 183 -0.54 -2.23 -11.87
CA GLY A 183 -0.01 -3.55 -11.54
C GLY A 183 0.03 -4.51 -12.72
N MET A 184 -0.19 -5.80 -12.45
CA MET A 184 -0.14 -6.86 -13.47
C MET A 184 -1.17 -6.70 -14.58
N LYS A 185 -2.32 -6.04 -14.31
CA LYS A 185 -3.30 -5.76 -15.36
C LYS A 185 -2.71 -4.83 -16.43
N ALA A 186 -2.07 -3.74 -16.02
CA ALA A 186 -1.44 -2.81 -16.94
C ALA A 186 -0.26 -3.45 -17.70
N ILE A 187 0.59 -4.22 -17.01
CA ILE A 187 1.66 -4.99 -17.67
C ILE A 187 1.10 -5.90 -18.79
N GLN A 188 0.00 -6.60 -18.53
CA GLN A 188 -0.61 -7.47 -19.54
C GLN A 188 -1.18 -6.71 -20.74
N ASP A 189 -1.71 -5.51 -20.51
CA ASP A 189 -2.26 -4.70 -21.59
C ASP A 189 -1.13 -4.14 -22.48
N GLU A 190 0.02 -3.78 -21.89
CA GLU A 190 1.25 -3.43 -22.62
C GLU A 190 1.83 -4.61 -23.42
N ASP A 191 1.89 -5.81 -22.84
CA ASP A 191 2.37 -7.01 -23.54
C ASP A 191 1.49 -7.34 -24.75
N LYS A 192 0.16 -7.22 -24.61
CA LYS A 192 -0.77 -7.39 -25.73
C LYS A 192 -0.52 -6.32 -26.80
N TYR A 193 -0.39 -5.06 -26.40
CA TYR A 193 -0.11 -3.96 -27.32
C TYR A 193 1.16 -4.20 -28.14
N LYS A 194 2.26 -4.58 -27.48
CA LYS A 194 3.54 -4.95 -28.14
C LYS A 194 3.39 -6.16 -29.06
N ALA A 195 2.59 -7.17 -28.68
CA ALA A 195 2.35 -8.35 -29.50
C ALA A 195 1.44 -8.10 -30.72
N THR A 196 0.51 -7.14 -30.64
CA THR A 196 -0.47 -6.87 -31.72
C THR A 196 -0.13 -5.66 -32.58
N GLY A 197 0.80 -4.80 -32.17
CA GLY A 197 1.26 -3.64 -32.94
C GLY A 197 0.15 -2.63 -33.30
N LYS A 198 -0.92 -2.59 -32.50
CA LYS A 198 -2.09 -1.71 -32.66
C LYS A 198 -2.43 -1.04 -31.36
#